data_AF-A0A224YYN2-F1
#
_entry.id   AF-A0A224YYN2-F1
#
_cell.length_a   1.000
_cell.length_b   1.000
_cell.length_c   1.000
_cell.angle_alpha   90.00
_cell.angle_beta   90.00
_cell.angle_gamma   90.00
#
_symmetry.space_group_name_H-M   'P 1'
#
loop_
_entity.id
_entity.type
_entity.pdbx_description
1 polymer ?
#
loop_
_entity_poly.entity_id
_entity_poly.type
_entity_poly.pdbx_seq_one_letter_code
_entity_poly.pdbx_strand_id
1 'polypeptide(L)'
;MRTHTGERPFSCVHCGASFVRKNDLVKHMRTHTGERPFSCVHCGASFVRKNHLLKHMRTHTREHPFSCVHCNASLANRYSLADHMRTHTGERPFSCVHCGASFVKQYNLTRHIRIHTGECAYSCIHCNASFRMKSHLAKHKHTHTGECPYSCVRCNASFAEKGNLVRHLSSHHGSKMPSR
;
A
#
# COMPACT_ATOMS: atom_id res chain seq x y z
N MET A 1 28.53 14.99 26.48
CA MET A 1 29.10 14.31 25.30
C MET A 1 28.47 12.91 25.22
N ARG A 2 27.56 12.64 24.28
CA ARG A 2 26.97 11.29 24.11
C ARG A 2 27.66 10.65 22.91
N THR A 3 28.51 9.67 23.19
CA THR A 3 29.31 8.93 22.22
C THR A 3 28.42 8.03 21.39
N HIS A 4 28.37 8.27 20.08
CA HIS A 4 27.75 7.39 19.09
C HIS A 4 28.81 6.37 18.64
N THR A 5 29.15 5.38 19.48
CA THR A 5 30.17 4.37 19.15
C THR A 5 29.69 3.33 18.12
N GLY A 6 28.41 3.37 17.71
CA GLY A 6 27.85 2.43 16.74
C GLY A 6 27.72 0.99 17.24
N GLU A 7 28.17 0.70 18.47
CA GLU A 7 28.08 -0.63 19.08
C GLU A 7 26.62 -1.07 19.26
N ARG A 8 26.35 -2.33 18.88
CA ARG A 8 25.02 -2.96 18.96
C ARG A 8 25.09 -4.22 19.82
N PRO A 9 25.32 -4.08 21.14
CA PRO A 9 25.62 -5.21 22.02
C PRO A 9 24.44 -6.16 22.27
N PHE A 10 23.21 -5.77 21.90
CA PHE A 10 22.02 -6.59 22.14
C PHE A 10 21.58 -7.29 20.86
N SER A 11 21.84 -8.59 20.73
CA SER A 11 21.50 -9.40 19.56
C SER A 11 20.24 -10.24 19.74
N CYS A 12 19.49 -10.44 18.66
CA CYS A 12 18.38 -11.36 18.58
C CYS A 12 18.88 -12.75 18.24
N VAL A 13 18.54 -13.73 19.08
CA VAL A 13 18.94 -15.13 18.89
C VAL A 13 18.24 -15.81 17.71
N HIS A 14 17.06 -15.34 17.30
CA HIS A 14 16.28 -15.97 16.22
C HIS A 14 16.68 -15.52 14.82
N CYS A 15 17.17 -14.29 14.66
CA CYS A 15 17.46 -13.73 13.33
C CYS A 15 18.79 -12.96 13.26
N GLY A 16 19.60 -12.97 14.31
CA GLY A 16 20.90 -12.30 14.36
C GLY A 16 20.85 -10.76 14.36
N ALA A 17 19.66 -10.15 14.43
CA ALA A 17 19.53 -8.69 14.40
C ALA A 17 20.10 -8.06 15.68
N SER A 18 20.96 -7.06 15.54
CA SER A 18 21.60 -6.38 16.68
C SER A 18 21.07 -4.97 16.93
N PHE A 19 20.98 -4.60 18.21
CA PHE A 19 20.37 -3.37 18.70
C PHE A 19 21.30 -2.66 19.67
N VAL A 20 21.24 -1.32 19.66
CA VAL A 20 22.02 -0.46 20.55
C VAL A 20 21.47 -0.49 21.98
N ARG A 21 20.15 -0.70 22.14
CA ARG A 21 19.48 -0.70 23.45
C ARG A 21 18.72 -1.99 23.66
N LYS A 22 18.77 -2.52 24.89
CA LYS A 22 17.99 -3.69 25.32
C LYS A 22 16.49 -3.55 25.05
N ASN A 23 15.91 -2.38 25.29
CA ASN A 23 14.49 -2.13 25.04
C ASN A 23 14.12 -2.26 23.54
N ASP A 24 15.04 -1.96 22.63
CA ASP A 24 14.79 -2.12 21.20
C ASP A 24 14.83 -3.60 20.79
N LEU A 25 15.72 -4.40 21.39
CA LEU A 25 15.71 -5.86 21.28
C LEU A 25 14.40 -6.44 21.83
N VAL A 26 13.94 -6.04 23.02
CA VAL A 26 12.68 -6.54 23.61
C VAL A 26 11.48 -6.24 22.70
N LYS A 27 11.38 -5.00 22.17
CA LYS A 27 10.33 -4.66 21.20
C LYS A 27 10.45 -5.46 19.90
N HIS A 28 11.66 -5.79 19.48
CA HIS A 28 11.90 -6.63 18.31
C HIS A 28 11.47 -8.08 18.56
N MET A 29 11.71 -8.65 19.75
CA MET A 29 11.29 -10.03 20.06
C MET A 29 9.79 -10.25 19.87
N ARG A 30 8.97 -9.20 20.07
CA ARG A 30 7.54 -9.23 19.77
C ARG A 30 7.18 -9.55 18.31
N THR A 31 8.09 -9.32 17.37
CA THR A 31 7.89 -9.71 15.97
C THR A 31 8.04 -11.22 15.76
N HIS A 32 8.76 -11.92 16.64
CA HIS A 32 8.86 -13.37 16.63
C HIS A 32 7.72 -14.03 17.38
N THR A 33 7.33 -13.49 18.54
CA THR A 33 6.25 -14.06 19.37
C THR A 33 4.85 -13.71 18.86
N GLY A 34 4.74 -12.69 18.00
CA GLY A 34 3.44 -12.18 17.54
C GLY A 34 2.71 -11.32 18.58
N GLU A 35 3.32 -11.04 19.74
CA GLU A 35 2.72 -10.24 20.81
C GLU A 35 2.41 -8.82 20.31
N ARG A 36 1.13 -8.42 20.43
CA ARG A 36 0.63 -7.11 19.99
C ARG A 36 -0.15 -6.43 21.12
N PRO A 37 0.54 -5.84 22.11
CA PRO A 37 -0.10 -5.35 23.34
C PRO A 37 -1.05 -4.16 23.15
N PHE A 38 -0.98 -3.48 22.00
CA PHE A 38 -1.69 -2.22 21.78
C PHE A 38 -2.84 -2.45 20.81
N SER A 39 -4.07 -2.58 21.32
CA SER A 39 -5.26 -2.85 20.53
C SER A 39 -6.08 -1.59 20.24
N CYS A 40 -6.64 -1.52 19.03
CA CYS A 40 -7.59 -0.51 18.62
C CYS A 40 -8.98 -0.86 19.15
N VAL A 41 -9.58 0.06 19.89
CA VAL A 41 -10.93 -0.11 20.46
C VAL A 41 -12.04 -0.09 19.40
N HIS A 42 -11.80 0.51 18.24
CA HIS A 42 -12.83 0.64 17.20
C HIS A 42 -12.90 -0.54 16.23
N CYS A 43 -11.79 -1.23 15.97
CA CYS A 43 -11.75 -2.32 14.98
C CYS A 43 -11.01 -3.57 15.45
N GLY A 44 -10.57 -3.62 16.70
CA GLY A 44 -9.85 -4.76 17.26
C GLY A 44 -8.43 -4.96 16.73
N ALA A 45 -7.95 -4.10 15.82
CA ALA A 45 -6.60 -4.22 15.26
C ALA A 45 -5.52 -4.02 16.34
N SER A 46 -4.60 -4.98 16.47
CA SER A 46 -3.53 -4.94 17.48
C SER A 46 -2.15 -4.65 16.88
N PHE A 47 -1.34 -3.90 17.63
CA PHE A 47 -0.03 -3.41 17.22
C PHE A 47 1.06 -3.74 18.24
N VAL A 48 2.28 -3.95 17.75
CA VAL A 48 3.47 -4.22 18.58
C VAL A 48 3.94 -2.97 19.36
N ARG A 49 3.63 -1.77 18.85
CA ARG A 49 4.10 -0.48 19.40
C ARG A 49 2.96 0.52 19.55
N LYS A 50 2.94 1.26 20.66
CA LYS A 50 1.93 2.31 20.96
C LYS A 50 1.83 3.38 19.87
N ASN A 51 2.97 3.85 19.34
CA ASN A 51 2.99 4.86 18.29
C ASN A 51 2.37 4.36 16.96
N HIS A 52 2.37 3.05 16.71
CA HIS A 52 1.69 2.48 15.55
C HIS A 52 0.17 2.48 15.75
N LEU A 53 -0.30 2.13 16.97
CA LEU A 53 -1.71 2.28 17.34
C LEU A 53 -2.16 3.74 17.20
N LEU A 54 -1.42 4.70 17.75
CA LEU A 54 -1.79 6.13 17.64
C LEU A 54 -1.85 6.61 16.18
N LYS A 55 -0.94 6.15 15.31
CA LYS A 55 -1.02 6.44 13.87
C LYS A 55 -2.23 5.79 13.22
N HIS A 56 -2.56 4.57 13.62
CA HIS A 56 -3.74 3.86 13.14
C HIS A 56 -5.04 4.53 13.60
N MET A 57 -5.13 5.06 14.83
CA MET A 57 -6.33 5.77 15.30
C MET A 57 -6.73 6.93 14.38
N ARG A 58 -5.77 7.56 13.70
CA ARG A 58 -6.03 8.61 12.70
C ARG A 58 -6.84 8.12 11.50
N THR A 59 -6.84 6.82 11.20
CA THR A 59 -7.67 6.25 10.13
C THR A 59 -9.15 6.22 10.51
N HIS A 60 -9.46 6.23 11.81
CA HIS A 60 -10.84 6.33 12.29
C HIS A 60 -11.33 7.77 12.36
N THR A 61 -10.48 8.70 12.79
CA THR A 61 -10.85 10.12 12.93
C THR A 61 -10.76 10.92 11.63
N ARG A 62 -10.17 10.34 10.56
CA ARG A 62 -9.80 11.05 9.31
C ARG A 62 -8.90 12.27 9.55
N GLU A 63 -8.20 12.30 10.67
CA GLU A 63 -7.23 13.34 10.95
C GLU A 63 -6.01 13.17 10.06
N HIS A 64 -5.78 14.17 9.23
CA HIS A 64 -4.64 14.25 8.35
C HIS A 64 -3.79 15.47 8.71
N PRO A 65 -2.98 15.40 9.79
CA PRO A 65 -2.29 16.56 10.35
C PRO A 65 -1.17 17.12 9.47
N PHE A 66 -0.88 16.51 8.32
CA PHE A 66 0.19 16.94 7.42
C PHE A 66 -0.40 17.36 6.08
N SER A 67 -0.63 18.65 5.92
CA SER A 67 -1.18 19.22 4.68
C SER A 67 -0.08 19.55 3.66
N CYS A 68 -0.40 19.34 2.39
CA CYS A 68 0.40 19.83 1.28
C CYS A 68 0.23 21.35 1.14
N VAL A 69 1.32 22.04 0.81
CA VAL A 69 1.30 23.49 0.56
C VAL A 69 0.91 23.85 -0.87
N HIS A 70 0.97 22.90 -1.80
CA HIS A 70 0.67 23.11 -3.23
C HIS A 70 -0.71 22.60 -3.65
N CYS A 71 -1.42 21.86 -2.78
CA CYS A 71 -2.77 21.37 -3.07
C CYS A 71 -3.53 21.03 -1.78
N ASN A 72 -4.82 20.73 -1.89
CA ASN A 72 -5.70 20.40 -0.75
C ASN A 72 -5.47 18.98 -0.18
N ALA A 73 -4.37 18.30 -0.52
CA ALA A 73 -4.09 16.98 0.00
C ALA A 73 -3.59 17.05 1.44
N SER A 74 -4.23 16.30 2.34
CA SER A 74 -3.77 16.10 3.71
C SER A 74 -3.43 14.63 3.95
N LEU A 75 -2.30 14.38 4.60
CA LEU A 75 -1.71 13.06 4.78
C LEU A 75 -1.61 12.68 6.26
N ALA A 76 -1.65 11.37 6.54
CA ALA A 76 -1.63 10.85 7.90
C ALA A 76 -0.26 10.95 8.61
N ASN A 77 0.83 11.07 7.84
CA ASN A 77 2.19 11.15 8.37
C ASN A 77 3.15 11.94 7.46
N ARG A 78 4.27 12.40 8.03
CA ARG A 78 5.31 13.20 7.33
C ARG A 78 5.95 12.49 6.14
N TYR A 79 6.18 11.18 6.22
CA TYR A 79 6.81 10.43 5.11
C TYR A 79 5.88 10.37 3.90
N SER A 80 4.58 10.15 4.13
CA SER A 80 3.57 10.20 3.08
C SER A 80 3.44 11.59 2.46
N LEU A 81 3.57 12.65 3.26
CA LEU A 81 3.64 14.02 2.73
C LEU A 81 4.90 14.22 1.88
N ALA A 82 6.08 13.80 2.34
CA ALA A 82 7.33 13.92 1.57
C ALA A 82 7.25 13.18 0.22
N ASP A 83 6.74 11.94 0.22
CA ASP A 83 6.46 11.19 -1.00
C ASP A 83 5.45 11.89 -1.92
N HIS A 84 4.43 12.52 -1.34
CA HIS A 84 3.43 13.29 -2.08
C HIS A 84 4.05 14.56 -2.70
N MET A 85 4.95 15.26 -1.99
CA MET A 85 5.61 16.45 -2.54
C MET A 85 6.37 16.16 -3.84
N ARG A 86 6.87 14.92 -4.01
CA ARG A 86 7.50 14.49 -5.27
C ARG A 86 6.55 14.50 -6.48
N THR A 87 5.24 14.48 -6.27
CA THR A 87 4.28 14.63 -7.38
C THR A 87 4.22 16.06 -7.91
N HIS A 88 4.59 17.05 -7.08
CA HIS A 88 4.67 18.45 -7.48
C HIS A 88 6.03 18.79 -8.09
N THR A 89 7.12 18.24 -7.52
CA THR A 89 8.48 18.50 -8.01
C THR A 89 8.87 17.64 -9.22
N GLY A 90 8.16 16.54 -9.46
CA GLY A 90 8.51 15.56 -10.49
C GLY A 90 9.68 14.65 -10.12
N GLU A 91 10.22 14.75 -8.89
CA GLU A 91 11.34 13.94 -8.44
C GLU A 91 11.01 12.43 -8.47
N ARG A 92 11.85 11.65 -9.14
CA ARG A 92 11.69 10.19 -9.30
C ARG A 92 12.99 9.47 -8.97
N PRO A 93 13.31 9.28 -7.67
CA PRO A 93 14.63 8.81 -7.24
C PRO A 93 14.97 7.37 -7.63
N PHE A 94 13.97 6.59 -8.04
CA PHE A 94 14.11 5.15 -8.25
C PHE A 94 14.03 4.83 -9.74
N SER A 95 15.16 4.58 -10.37
CA SER A 95 15.26 4.33 -11.81
C SER A 95 15.44 2.84 -12.14
N CYS A 96 14.82 2.41 -13.22
CA CYS A 96 14.96 1.07 -13.77
C CYS A 96 16.20 0.98 -14.64
N VAL A 97 17.11 0.06 -14.28
CA VAL A 97 18.35 -0.17 -15.03
C VAL A 97 18.11 -0.75 -16.43
N HIS A 98 17.00 -1.45 -16.65
CA HIS A 98 16.71 -2.10 -17.94
C HIS A 98 16.13 -1.14 -18.99
N CYS A 99 15.46 -0.06 -18.60
CA CYS A 99 14.74 0.81 -19.54
C CYS A 99 14.75 2.32 -19.19
N GLY A 100 15.47 2.73 -18.14
CA GLY A 100 15.55 4.13 -17.70
C GLY A 100 14.29 4.68 -17.02
N ALA A 101 13.18 3.93 -17.01
CA ALA A 101 11.93 4.37 -16.38
C ALA A 101 12.14 4.69 -14.89
N SER A 102 11.72 5.89 -14.48
CA SER A 102 11.94 6.38 -13.11
C SER A 102 10.63 6.53 -12.32
N PHE A 103 10.69 6.23 -11.03
CA PHE A 103 9.54 6.13 -10.12
C PHE A 103 9.74 6.93 -8.84
N VAL A 104 8.63 7.43 -8.29
CA VAL A 104 8.60 8.18 -7.03
C VAL A 104 8.89 7.28 -5.81
N LYS A 105 8.59 5.98 -5.90
CA LYS A 105 8.68 5.03 -4.78
C LYS A 105 9.34 3.72 -5.20
N GLN A 106 10.17 3.17 -4.32
CA GLN A 106 10.93 1.94 -4.57
C GLN A 106 10.03 0.74 -4.92
N TYR A 107 8.92 0.53 -4.21
CA TYR A 107 8.04 -0.61 -4.50
C TYR A 107 7.40 -0.53 -5.90
N ASN A 108 7.24 0.68 -6.46
CA ASN A 108 6.76 0.84 -7.84
C ASN A 108 7.83 0.37 -8.84
N LEU A 109 9.11 0.66 -8.58
CA LEU A 109 10.23 0.16 -9.36
C LEU A 109 10.31 -1.38 -9.25
N THR A 110 10.28 -1.95 -8.04
CA THR A 110 10.30 -3.41 -7.85
C THR A 110 9.16 -4.09 -8.62
N ARG A 111 7.95 -3.54 -8.58
CA ARG A 111 6.83 -4.04 -9.36
C ARG A 111 7.05 -3.90 -10.86
N HIS A 112 7.63 -2.79 -11.31
CA HIS A 112 7.93 -2.55 -12.72
C HIS A 112 8.96 -3.54 -13.26
N ILE A 113 9.99 -3.90 -12.47
CA ILE A 113 11.03 -4.85 -12.88
C ILE A 113 10.44 -6.21 -13.29
N ARG A 114 9.30 -6.62 -12.73
CA ARG A 114 8.58 -7.84 -13.14
C ARG A 114 8.15 -7.88 -14.61
N ILE A 115 8.09 -6.72 -15.27
CA ILE A 115 7.83 -6.64 -16.70
C ILE A 115 9.02 -7.23 -17.48
N HIS A 116 10.24 -6.93 -17.04
CA HIS A 116 11.48 -7.38 -17.67
C HIS A 116 11.81 -8.83 -17.33
N THR A 117 11.59 -9.23 -16.08
CA THR A 117 11.89 -10.61 -15.64
C THR A 117 10.82 -11.62 -16.04
N GLY A 118 9.64 -11.17 -16.44
CA GLY A 118 8.49 -12.04 -16.69
C GLY A 118 7.85 -12.64 -15.43
N GLU A 119 8.36 -12.32 -14.24
CA GLU A 119 7.89 -12.88 -12.96
C GLU A 119 6.40 -12.61 -12.72
N CYS A 120 5.62 -13.68 -12.62
CA CYS A 120 4.20 -13.63 -12.26
C CYS A 120 4.01 -14.18 -10.84
N ALA A 121 3.96 -13.29 -9.86
CA ALA A 121 3.87 -13.65 -8.44
C ALA A 121 2.47 -14.11 -7.96
N TYR A 122 1.45 -14.05 -8.83
CA TYR A 122 0.07 -14.32 -8.44
C TYR A 122 -0.63 -15.23 -9.43
N SER A 123 -0.91 -16.47 -9.03
CA SER A 123 -1.58 -17.47 -9.88
C SER A 123 -3.05 -17.64 -9.50
N CYS A 124 -3.88 -17.92 -10.50
CA CYS A 124 -5.25 -18.37 -10.27
C CYS A 124 -5.25 -19.82 -9.78
N ILE A 125 -6.16 -20.15 -8.87
CA ILE A 125 -6.32 -21.53 -8.37
C ILE A 125 -7.31 -22.34 -9.21
N HIS A 126 -8.14 -21.67 -10.00
CA HIS A 126 -9.19 -22.28 -10.82
C HIS A 126 -8.77 -22.48 -12.29
N CYS A 127 -7.62 -21.92 -12.70
CA CYS A 127 -7.04 -22.11 -14.03
C CYS A 127 -5.54 -21.80 -14.02
N ASN A 128 -4.86 -22.04 -15.14
CA ASN A 128 -3.40 -21.82 -15.27
C ASN A 128 -2.99 -20.34 -15.48
N ALA A 129 -3.91 -19.39 -15.35
CA ALA A 129 -3.60 -17.97 -15.52
C ALA A 129 -2.72 -17.44 -14.38
N SER A 130 -1.66 -16.71 -14.73
CA SER A 130 -0.74 -16.08 -13.78
C SER A 130 -0.56 -14.60 -14.09
N PHE A 131 -0.39 -13.80 -13.03
CA PHE A 131 -0.44 -12.34 -13.08
C PHE A 131 0.73 -11.71 -12.32
N ARG A 132 1.22 -10.58 -12.83
CA ARG A 132 2.27 -9.77 -12.18
C ARG A 132 1.77 -8.97 -10.97
N MET A 133 0.46 -8.70 -10.90
CA MET A 133 -0.20 -7.89 -9.87
C MET A 133 -1.42 -8.58 -9.26
N LYS A 134 -1.54 -8.49 -7.93
CA LYS A 134 -2.68 -9.04 -7.18
C LYS A 134 -4.03 -8.46 -7.63
N SER A 135 -4.07 -7.18 -7.99
CA SER A 135 -5.29 -6.53 -8.50
C SER A 135 -5.77 -7.14 -9.80
N HIS A 136 -4.85 -7.59 -10.66
CA HIS A 136 -5.21 -8.25 -11.92
C HIS A 136 -5.76 -9.64 -11.68
N LEU A 137 -5.14 -10.41 -10.77
CA LEU A 137 -5.69 -11.68 -10.32
C LEU A 137 -7.10 -11.50 -9.70
N ALA A 138 -7.29 -10.48 -8.86
CA ALA A 138 -8.58 -10.21 -8.23
C ALA A 138 -9.68 -9.93 -9.28
N LYS A 139 -9.38 -9.10 -10.29
CA LYS A 139 -10.29 -8.86 -11.40
C LYS A 139 -10.57 -10.12 -12.22
N HIS A 140 -9.54 -10.90 -12.50
CA HIS A 140 -9.66 -12.15 -13.23
C HIS A 140 -10.58 -13.15 -12.51
N LYS A 141 -10.58 -13.20 -11.17
CA LYS A 141 -11.48 -14.10 -10.42
C LYS A 141 -12.96 -13.89 -10.76
N HIS A 142 -13.38 -12.69 -11.13
CA HIS A 142 -14.75 -12.41 -11.56
C HIS A 142 -15.15 -13.20 -12.82
N THR A 143 -14.20 -13.64 -13.66
CA THR A 143 -14.51 -14.48 -14.82
C THR A 143 -14.89 -15.91 -14.43
N HIS A 144 -14.53 -16.36 -13.22
CA HIS A 144 -14.92 -17.67 -12.73
C HIS A 144 -16.22 -17.61 -11.93
N THR A 145 -16.45 -16.55 -11.16
CA THR A 145 -17.64 -16.40 -10.31
C THR A 145 -18.83 -15.77 -11.01
N GLY A 146 -18.62 -15.09 -12.16
CA GLY A 146 -19.64 -14.28 -12.83
C GLY A 146 -19.98 -12.98 -12.08
N GLU A 147 -19.30 -12.67 -10.96
CA GLU A 147 -19.58 -11.48 -10.17
C GLU A 147 -19.32 -10.20 -10.97
N CYS A 148 -20.35 -9.37 -11.08
CA CYS A 148 -20.27 -8.06 -11.72
C CYS A 148 -20.62 -6.96 -10.70
N PRO A 149 -19.66 -6.55 -9.86
CA PRO A 149 -19.91 -5.64 -8.72
C PRO A 149 -20.31 -4.22 -9.14
N TYR A 150 -20.22 -3.88 -10.43
CA TYR A 150 -20.54 -2.56 -10.94
C TYR A 150 -21.77 -2.61 -11.84
N SER A 151 -22.87 -2.02 -11.39
CA SER A 151 -24.11 -1.94 -12.17
C SER A 151 -24.42 -0.51 -12.60
N CYS A 152 -25.02 -0.38 -13.79
CA CYS A 152 -25.58 0.87 -14.27
C CYS A 152 -26.97 1.07 -13.66
N VAL A 153 -27.14 2.11 -12.84
CA VAL A 153 -28.44 2.41 -12.21
C VAL A 153 -29.53 2.79 -13.20
N ARG A 154 -29.17 3.17 -14.44
CA ARG A 154 -30.13 3.62 -15.47
C ARG A 154 -30.72 2.47 -16.29
N CYS A 155 -29.94 1.42 -16.56
CA CYS A 155 -30.35 0.31 -17.43
C CYS A 155 -30.08 -1.08 -16.84
N ASN A 156 -29.61 -1.12 -15.58
CA ASN A 156 -29.26 -2.32 -14.82
C ASN A 156 -28.17 -3.23 -15.46
N ALA A 157 -27.48 -2.75 -16.49
CA ALA A 157 -26.34 -3.45 -17.09
C ALA A 157 -25.23 -3.62 -16.05
N SER A 158 -24.68 -4.83 -15.93
CA SER A 158 -23.67 -5.19 -14.94
C SER A 158 -22.32 -5.46 -15.57
N PHE A 159 -21.25 -5.04 -14.89
CA PHE A 159 -19.88 -5.08 -15.38
C PHE A 159 -18.92 -5.60 -14.31
N ALA A 160 -17.95 -6.41 -14.73
CA ALA A 160 -16.87 -6.89 -13.86
C ALA A 160 -15.87 -5.80 -13.46
N GLU A 161 -15.79 -4.69 -14.22
CA GLU A 161 -14.83 -3.61 -13.99
C GLU A 161 -15.48 -2.22 -14.04
N LYS A 162 -15.10 -1.33 -13.10
CA LYS A 162 -15.55 0.06 -13.05
C LYS A 162 -15.29 0.83 -14.34
N GLY A 163 -14.15 0.59 -14.99
CA GLY A 163 -13.79 1.25 -16.26
C GLY A 163 -14.78 0.92 -17.39
N ASN A 164 -15.30 -0.31 -17.42
CA ASN A 164 -16.33 -0.71 -18.38
C ASN A 164 -17.66 0.00 -18.10
N LEU A 165 -18.06 0.13 -16.82
CA LEU A 165 -19.22 0.94 -16.44
C LEU A 165 -19.05 2.41 -16.83
N VAL A 166 -17.87 3.02 -16.57
CA VAL A 166 -17.62 4.43 -16.93
C VAL A 166 -17.71 4.63 -18.44
N ARG A 167 -17.11 3.74 -19.23
CA ARG A 167 -17.21 3.77 -20.69
C ARG A 167 -18.66 3.62 -21.15
N HIS A 168 -19.40 2.66 -20.58
CA HIS A 168 -20.84 2.47 -20.84
C HIS A 168 -21.66 3.73 -20.52
N LEU A 169 -21.46 4.36 -19.36
CA LEU A 169 -22.15 5.59 -18.98
C LEU A 169 -21.82 6.76 -19.92
N SER A 170 -20.57 6.82 -20.38
CA SER A 170 -20.13 7.86 -21.30
C SER A 170 -20.72 7.67 -22.70
N SER A 171 -20.72 6.45 -23.23
CA SER A 171 -21.18 6.15 -24.60
C SER A 171 -22.70 5.99 -24.71
N HIS A 172 -23.36 5.45 -23.69
CA HIS A 172 -24.78 5.06 -23.73
C HIS A 172 -25.68 6.07 -23.01
N HIS A 173 -25.12 6.88 -22.11
CA HIS A 173 -25.87 7.79 -21.25
C HIS A 173 -25.33 9.23 -21.24
N GLY A 174 -24.27 9.52 -22.00
CA GLY A 174 -23.70 10.87 -22.17
C GLY A 174 -23.22 11.55 -20.88
N SER A 175 -23.11 10.81 -19.77
CA SER A 175 -22.91 11.40 -18.43
C SER A 175 -21.52 11.09 -17.89
N LYS A 176 -20.70 12.12 -17.63
CA LYS A 176 -19.54 12.00 -16.73
C LYS A 176 -20.08 11.89 -15.30
N MET A 177 -19.78 10.81 -14.59
CA MET A 177 -20.09 10.67 -13.16
C MET A 177 -19.43 11.80 -12.36
N PRO A 178 -20.11 12.40 -11.36
CA PRO A 178 -19.48 13.32 -10.44
C PRO A 178 -18.51 12.56 -9.54
N SER A 179 -17.29 13.08 -9.44
CA SER A 179 -16.23 12.60 -8.57
C SER A 179 -16.68 12.67 -7.10
N ARG A 180 -16.70 11.53 -6.40
CA ARG A 180 -16.60 11.48 -4.94
C ARG A 180 -15.48 10.52 -4.56
#